data_AF-A0AAU9WKN2-F1
#
_entry.id   AF-A0AAU9WKN2-F1
#
_cell.length_a   1.000
_cell.length_b   1.000
_cell.length_c   1.000
_cell.angle_alpha   90.00
_cell.angle_beta   90.00
_cell.angle_gamma   90.00
#
_symmetry.space_group_name_H-M   'P 1'
#
loop_
_entity.id
_entity.type
_entity.pdbx_description
1 polymer ?
#
loop_
_entity_poly.entity_id
_entity_poly.type
_entity_poly.pdbx_seq_one_letter_code
_entity_poly.pdbx_strand_id
1 'polypeptide(L)'
;MGLYDPKKQVCCNRQPVTKPPSSPFNRCCGSDLYDPSKYLCCSNTVQLRKPGQVCCGTRLYDRSKELCCNRQPVRKTSPSHTACCGRSPYVPRQQSCCFGEPYNRANQLCCNRQVMTKPSLSHTGCCGGIPYDPRKQRCCFGEPYNRANQLCCNRQVMTKPSLSHTGCCGGIPYDPRKQRCCGTKLYDPQSSLCCGRQLHNKPSNSHACCGRATYDTRRQKCCYGKVISTSDPFPSIPSRIGCCGSFFDPKAFNTATHLCCNRRVIPKPTPTSTAYACCGTVPYDRRQRVCCGSVLYSKPCSNVAMSCCGLTPYYPSNQLCCARQITYRPPDIRSPRCCGQMSYDPSKQGCCGFSRVFTFATHQCCPDRTVQPKGCCYNRNVQGARPPPGCRLVVQPPA
;
A
#
# COMPACT_ATOMS: atom_id res chain seq x y z
N MET A 1 -35.57 -52.45 34.23
CA MET A 1 -34.41 -51.54 34.30
C MET A 1 -34.46 -50.85 35.64
N GLY A 2 -33.43 -51.01 36.48
CA GLY A 2 -33.39 -50.39 37.81
C GLY A 2 -33.27 -48.87 37.72
N LEU A 3 -34.11 -48.14 38.45
CA LEU A 3 -34.07 -46.69 38.53
C LEU A 3 -32.80 -46.24 39.27
N TYR A 4 -32.11 -45.22 38.74
CA TYR A 4 -30.91 -44.65 39.34
C TYR A 4 -31.22 -44.03 40.71
N ASP A 5 -30.50 -44.46 41.76
CA ASP A 5 -30.63 -43.90 43.11
C ASP A 5 -29.44 -42.97 43.41
N PRO A 6 -29.61 -41.63 43.38
CA PRO A 6 -28.51 -40.68 43.61
C PRO A 6 -27.91 -40.76 45.02
N LYS A 7 -28.62 -41.35 46.01
CA LYS A 7 -28.09 -41.56 47.36
C LYS A 7 -27.12 -42.74 47.37
N LYS A 8 -27.49 -43.86 46.73
CA LYS A 8 -26.71 -45.12 46.73
C LYS A 8 -25.78 -45.32 45.54
N GLN A 9 -25.96 -44.58 44.45
CA GLN A 9 -25.24 -44.74 43.20
C GLN A 9 -24.60 -43.43 42.74
N VAL A 10 -23.54 -43.53 41.96
CA VAL A 10 -22.88 -42.43 41.27
C VAL A 10 -22.52 -42.87 39.85
N CYS A 11 -22.64 -41.98 38.88
CA CYS A 11 -22.33 -42.32 37.50
C CYS A 11 -20.82 -42.19 37.22
N CYS A 12 -20.18 -43.31 36.86
CA CYS A 12 -18.79 -43.36 36.40
C CYS A 12 -18.78 -43.79 34.92
N ASN A 13 -18.11 -43.03 34.04
CA ASN A 13 -18.04 -43.30 32.60
C ASN A 13 -19.39 -43.68 31.94
N ARG A 14 -20.46 -42.95 32.29
CA ARG A 14 -21.85 -43.15 31.81
C ARG A 14 -22.54 -44.45 32.29
N GLN A 15 -22.00 -45.13 33.30
CA GLN A 15 -22.60 -46.29 33.93
C GLN A 15 -22.84 -46.02 35.43
N PRO A 16 -23.98 -46.44 36.00
CA PRO A 16 -24.24 -46.30 37.43
C PRO A 16 -23.41 -47.30 38.25
N VAL A 17 -22.65 -46.80 39.23
CA VAL A 17 -21.83 -47.60 40.15
C VAL A 17 -22.34 -47.41 41.58
N THR A 18 -22.51 -48.49 42.33
CA THR A 18 -22.99 -48.48 43.72
C THR A 18 -21.91 -48.01 44.70
N LYS A 19 -22.22 -47.03 45.54
CA LYS A 19 -21.35 -46.51 46.61
C LYS A 19 -21.24 -47.55 47.74
N PRO A 20 -20.04 -47.81 48.28
CA PRO A 20 -19.90 -48.72 49.42
C PRO A 20 -20.58 -48.17 50.69
N PRO A 21 -21.15 -49.04 51.55
CA PRO A 21 -21.92 -48.62 52.73
C PRO A 21 -21.12 -47.81 53.77
N SER A 22 -19.78 -47.93 53.77
CA SER A 22 -18.90 -47.48 54.86
C SER A 22 -17.87 -46.42 54.48
N SER A 23 -17.94 -45.80 53.28
CA SER A 23 -16.78 -45.08 52.74
C SER A 23 -17.02 -43.64 52.25
N PRO A 24 -16.03 -42.73 52.42
CA PRO A 24 -15.98 -41.40 51.79
C PRO A 24 -15.74 -41.43 50.25
N PHE A 25 -15.75 -42.59 49.59
CA PHE A 25 -15.63 -42.71 48.12
C PHE A 25 -16.83 -42.05 47.41
N ASN A 26 -16.70 -40.78 47.04
CA ASN A 26 -17.78 -39.98 46.44
C ASN A 26 -17.46 -39.46 45.03
N ARG A 27 -16.34 -39.86 44.43
CA ARG A 27 -15.94 -39.43 43.07
C ARG A 27 -15.53 -40.59 42.18
N CYS A 28 -15.78 -40.41 40.90
CA CYS A 28 -15.39 -41.35 39.84
C CYS A 28 -14.09 -40.90 39.16
N CYS A 29 -13.25 -41.88 38.81
CA CYS A 29 -12.11 -41.70 37.93
C CYS A 29 -12.16 -42.77 36.84
N GLY A 30 -12.57 -42.42 35.62
CA GLY A 30 -12.89 -43.45 34.63
C GLY A 30 -14.08 -44.30 35.10
N SER A 31 -13.87 -45.61 35.22
CA SER A 31 -14.84 -46.59 35.74
C SER A 31 -14.81 -46.75 37.26
N ASP A 32 -13.77 -46.26 37.93
CA ASP A 32 -13.47 -46.66 39.30
C ASP A 32 -13.87 -45.59 40.31
N LEU A 33 -14.37 -46.03 41.48
CA LEU A 33 -14.61 -45.16 42.64
C LEU A 33 -13.31 -44.92 43.41
N TYR A 34 -13.08 -43.68 43.84
CA TYR A 34 -11.90 -43.33 44.62
C TYR A 34 -12.19 -42.32 45.73
N ASP A 35 -11.31 -42.28 46.74
CA ASP A 35 -11.40 -41.35 47.87
C ASP A 35 -10.60 -40.09 47.55
N PRO A 36 -11.26 -38.93 47.35
CA PRO A 36 -10.55 -37.69 47.00
C PRO A 36 -9.67 -37.12 48.11
N SER A 37 -9.80 -37.60 49.35
CA SER A 37 -8.91 -37.24 50.46
C SER A 37 -7.54 -37.93 50.34
N LYS A 38 -7.51 -39.17 49.85
CA LYS A 38 -6.29 -40.00 49.73
C LYS A 38 -5.74 -40.14 48.30
N TYR A 39 -6.56 -39.95 47.28
CA TYR A 39 -6.17 -40.19 45.89
C TYR A 39 -6.54 -39.00 44.97
N LEU A 40 -5.88 -38.95 43.82
CA LEU A 40 -6.09 -38.01 42.72
C LEU A 40 -6.45 -38.78 41.46
N CYS A 41 -7.41 -38.27 40.68
CA CYS A 41 -7.74 -38.83 39.38
C CYS A 41 -6.97 -38.11 38.27
N CYS A 42 -6.11 -38.83 37.54
CA CYS A 42 -5.31 -38.29 36.44
C CYS A 42 -5.66 -39.03 35.14
N SER A 43 -6.36 -38.38 34.19
CA SER A 43 -6.76 -38.96 32.90
C SER A 43 -7.36 -40.38 33.01
N ASN A 44 -8.37 -40.55 33.87
CA ASN A 44 -9.04 -41.82 34.16
C ASN A 44 -8.19 -42.87 34.90
N THR A 45 -7.05 -42.49 35.49
CA THR A 45 -6.24 -43.35 36.35
C THR A 45 -6.17 -42.79 37.76
N VAL A 46 -6.46 -43.63 38.77
CA VAL A 46 -6.37 -43.26 40.19
C VAL A 46 -4.90 -43.30 40.63
N GLN A 47 -4.43 -42.23 41.26
CA GLN A 47 -3.07 -42.08 41.78
C GLN A 47 -3.09 -41.74 43.27
N LEU A 48 -2.14 -42.25 44.04
CA LEU A 48 -2.02 -41.92 45.46
C LEU A 48 -1.64 -40.44 45.63
N ARG A 49 -2.46 -39.67 46.36
CA ARG A 49 -2.26 -38.23 46.56
C ARG A 49 -1.01 -37.99 47.38
N LYS A 50 -0.08 -37.19 46.86
CA LYS A 50 1.10 -36.69 47.58
C LYS A 50 1.02 -35.17 47.73
N PRO A 51 1.49 -34.58 48.84
CA PRO A 51 1.47 -33.13 49.04
C PRO A 51 2.16 -32.38 47.89
N GLY A 52 1.52 -31.34 47.36
CA GLY A 52 2.07 -30.48 46.30
C GLY A 52 2.14 -31.08 44.89
N GLN A 53 1.78 -32.36 44.70
CA GLN A 53 1.76 -32.98 43.38
C GLN A 53 0.45 -32.76 42.63
N VAL A 54 0.54 -32.65 41.30
CA VAL A 54 -0.60 -32.44 40.41
C VAL A 54 -0.54 -33.41 39.22
N CYS A 55 -1.66 -33.59 38.52
CA CYS A 55 -1.74 -34.52 37.39
C CYS A 55 -1.08 -33.97 36.11
N CYS A 56 -0.38 -34.86 35.40
CA CYS A 56 0.03 -34.70 34.01
C CYS A 56 -0.22 -36.00 33.25
N GLY A 57 -1.20 -36.00 32.36
CA GLY A 57 -1.66 -37.26 31.76
C GLY A 57 -2.20 -38.19 32.85
N THR A 58 -1.63 -39.39 32.95
CA THR A 58 -2.00 -40.41 33.95
C THR A 58 -1.11 -40.39 35.19
N ARG A 59 -0.08 -39.53 35.25
CA ARG A 59 0.93 -39.53 36.32
C ARG A 59 0.85 -38.26 37.17
N LEU A 60 1.35 -38.34 38.40
CA LEU A 60 1.56 -37.18 39.27
C LEU A 60 2.97 -36.61 39.06
N TYR A 61 3.10 -35.28 39.15
CA TYR A 61 4.38 -34.59 39.06
C TYR A 61 4.46 -33.40 40.03
N ASP A 62 5.70 -33.00 40.36
CA ASP A 62 5.98 -31.86 41.24
C ASP A 62 6.19 -30.58 40.42
N ARG A 63 5.30 -29.59 40.55
CA ARG A 63 5.38 -28.32 39.81
C ARG A 63 6.65 -27.52 40.09
N SER A 64 7.35 -27.76 41.19
CA SER A 64 8.61 -27.08 41.51
C SER A 64 9.77 -27.63 40.67
N LYS A 65 9.81 -28.94 40.40
CA LYS A 65 10.91 -29.65 39.72
C LYS A 65 10.63 -30.00 38.26
N GLU A 66 9.36 -30.13 37.89
CA GLU A 66 8.93 -30.69 36.61
C GLU A 66 7.87 -29.82 35.92
N LEU A 67 7.68 -30.06 34.62
CA LEU A 67 6.57 -29.53 33.80
C LEU A 67 5.76 -30.66 33.21
N CYS A 68 4.51 -30.39 32.89
CA CYS A 68 3.71 -31.29 32.08
C CYS A 68 3.79 -30.91 30.59
N CYS A 69 4.51 -31.68 29.77
CA CYS A 69 4.62 -31.46 28.33
C CYS A 69 3.93 -32.61 27.58
N ASN A 70 2.91 -32.31 26.76
CA ASN A 70 2.16 -33.32 26.00
C ASN A 70 1.74 -34.54 26.84
N ARG A 71 1.16 -34.28 28.03
CA ARG A 71 0.68 -35.29 29.00
C ARG A 71 1.79 -36.18 29.61
N GLN A 72 3.06 -35.77 29.52
CA GLN A 72 4.19 -36.42 30.18
C GLN A 72 4.91 -35.45 31.12
N PRO A 73 5.18 -35.85 32.38
CA PRO A 73 6.07 -35.10 33.26
C PRO A 73 7.49 -35.06 32.70
N VAL A 74 8.09 -33.88 32.63
CA VAL A 74 9.50 -33.67 32.24
C VAL A 74 10.21 -32.79 33.26
N ARG A 75 11.49 -33.06 33.51
CA ARG A 75 12.30 -32.27 34.44
C ARG A 75 12.57 -30.87 33.90
N LYS A 76 12.51 -29.88 34.78
CA LYS A 76 12.93 -28.51 34.46
C LYS A 76 14.44 -28.47 34.26
N THR A 77 14.88 -27.80 33.20
CA THR A 77 16.30 -27.48 32.97
C THR A 77 16.72 -26.20 33.69
N SER A 78 15.76 -25.36 34.08
CA SER A 78 15.96 -24.14 34.87
C SER A 78 14.75 -23.93 35.79
N PRO A 79 14.93 -23.52 37.06
CA PRO A 79 13.82 -23.39 38.02
C PRO A 79 12.69 -22.44 37.59
N SER A 80 13.01 -21.38 36.84
CA SER A 80 12.08 -20.29 36.49
C SER A 80 11.92 -20.04 34.99
N HIS A 81 12.71 -20.70 34.12
CA HIS A 81 12.81 -20.36 32.70
C HIS A 81 12.76 -21.57 31.76
N THR A 82 12.01 -22.62 32.11
CA THR A 82 11.75 -23.78 31.23
C THR A 82 10.32 -23.75 30.70
N ALA A 83 10.13 -24.05 29.42
CA ALA A 83 8.84 -24.22 28.76
C ALA A 83 8.81 -25.53 27.94
N CYS A 84 7.63 -25.91 27.45
CA CYS A 84 7.45 -27.12 26.63
C CYS A 84 7.53 -26.81 25.14
N CYS A 85 8.34 -27.58 24.41
CA CYS A 85 8.28 -27.70 22.97
C CYS A 85 7.92 -29.15 22.64
N GLY A 86 6.67 -29.40 22.28
CA GLY A 86 6.17 -30.77 22.14
C GLY A 86 6.29 -31.55 23.45
N ARG A 87 7.10 -32.62 23.45
CA ARG A 87 7.40 -33.43 24.65
C ARG A 87 8.68 -32.99 25.37
N SER A 88 9.43 -32.04 24.82
CA SER A 88 10.77 -31.69 25.30
C SER A 88 10.76 -30.36 26.07
N PRO A 89 11.45 -30.27 27.22
CA PRO A 89 11.67 -29.00 27.91
C PRO A 89 12.72 -28.16 27.18
N TYR A 90 12.54 -26.84 27.11
CA TYR A 90 13.52 -25.92 26.53
C TYR A 90 13.54 -24.59 27.28
N VAL A 91 14.62 -23.81 27.12
CA VAL A 91 14.79 -22.50 27.76
C VAL A 91 14.44 -21.39 26.77
N PRO A 92 13.29 -20.69 26.92
CA PRO A 92 12.84 -19.71 25.93
C PRO A 92 13.74 -18.50 25.76
N ARG A 93 14.71 -18.25 26.65
CA ARG A 93 15.70 -17.17 26.49
C ARG A 93 16.77 -17.50 25.45
N GLN A 94 17.15 -18.77 25.30
CA GLN A 94 18.23 -19.21 24.40
C GLN A 94 17.70 -20.01 23.21
N GLN A 95 16.64 -20.78 23.43
CA GLN A 95 16.09 -21.73 22.48
C GLN A 95 14.67 -21.35 22.04
N SER A 96 14.31 -21.74 20.82
CA SER A 96 12.96 -21.70 20.26
C SER A 96 12.41 -23.09 20.07
N CYS A 97 11.11 -23.18 19.78
CA CYS A 97 10.44 -24.42 19.41
C CYS A 97 10.14 -24.45 17.91
N CYS A 98 10.51 -25.54 17.24
CA CYS A 98 10.18 -25.81 15.85
C CYS A 98 9.40 -27.12 15.77
N PHE A 99 8.08 -27.02 15.66
CA PHE A 99 7.20 -28.19 15.48
C PHE A 99 7.41 -29.34 16.49
N GLY A 100 7.70 -29.01 17.75
CA GLY A 100 7.95 -30.00 18.80
C GLY A 100 9.43 -30.26 19.09
N GLU A 101 10.32 -29.75 18.25
CA GLU A 101 11.77 -29.85 18.44
C GLU A 101 12.37 -28.51 18.91
N PRO A 102 12.97 -28.45 20.11
CA PRO A 102 13.64 -27.25 20.57
C PRO A 102 14.99 -27.04 19.85
N TYR A 103 15.32 -25.79 19.54
CA TYR A 103 16.56 -25.44 18.82
C TYR A 103 17.19 -24.16 19.36
N ASN A 104 18.50 -24.00 19.21
CA ASN A 104 19.24 -22.85 19.69
C ASN A 104 19.10 -21.65 18.74
N ARG A 105 18.57 -20.52 19.22
CA ARG A 105 18.39 -19.32 18.38
C ARG A 105 19.69 -18.69 17.90
N ALA A 106 20.83 -19.00 18.52
CA ALA A 106 22.12 -18.43 18.13
C ALA A 106 22.51 -18.88 16.72
N ASN A 107 22.47 -20.20 16.46
CA ASN A 107 23.01 -20.82 15.26
C ASN A 107 21.98 -21.63 14.45
N GLN A 108 20.74 -21.75 14.91
CA GLN A 108 19.68 -22.50 14.23
C GLN A 108 18.43 -21.64 13.98
N LEU A 109 17.59 -22.09 13.05
CA LEU A 109 16.28 -21.52 12.72
C LEU A 109 15.30 -22.62 12.33
N CYS A 110 14.00 -22.31 12.37
CA CYS A 110 12.95 -23.22 11.90
C CYS A 110 12.53 -22.82 10.48
N CYS A 111 12.76 -23.69 9.49
CA CYS A 111 12.28 -23.53 8.12
C CYS A 111 11.39 -24.71 7.74
N ASN A 112 10.19 -24.45 7.23
CA ASN A 112 9.22 -25.47 6.83
C ASN A 112 9.07 -26.64 7.83
N ARG A 113 8.92 -26.32 9.12
CA ARG A 113 8.77 -27.27 10.26
C ARG A 113 10.02 -28.11 10.58
N GLN A 114 11.16 -27.80 9.98
CA GLN A 114 12.44 -28.45 10.25
C GLN A 114 13.43 -27.46 10.87
N VAL A 115 14.25 -27.97 11.80
CA VAL A 115 15.34 -27.20 12.41
C VAL A 115 16.53 -27.22 11.45
N MET A 116 16.96 -26.04 11.02
CA MET A 116 18.07 -25.84 10.10
C MET A 116 19.21 -25.09 10.80
N THR A 117 20.43 -25.25 10.29
CA THR A 117 21.58 -24.43 10.69
C THR A 117 21.60 -23.12 9.92
N LYS A 118 21.98 -22.03 10.59
CA LYS A 118 22.13 -20.72 9.97
C LYS A 118 23.42 -20.67 9.15
N PRO A 119 23.39 -20.33 7.84
CA PRO A 119 24.59 -20.03 7.07
C PRO A 119 25.30 -18.76 7.55
N SER A 120 24.60 -17.84 8.21
CA SER A 120 25.19 -16.66 8.85
C SER A 120 24.50 -16.35 10.17
N LEU A 121 25.29 -16.08 11.23
CA LEU A 121 24.79 -15.85 12.58
C LEU A 121 23.86 -14.62 12.69
N SER A 122 24.08 -13.60 11.87
CA SER A 122 23.36 -12.32 11.93
C SER A 122 22.31 -12.13 10.83
N HIS A 123 22.46 -12.79 9.67
CA HIS A 123 21.57 -12.58 8.52
C HIS A 123 21.22 -13.90 7.85
N THR A 124 20.19 -14.57 8.36
CA THR A 124 19.62 -15.77 7.75
C THR A 124 18.10 -15.62 7.65
N GLY A 125 17.53 -15.99 6.50
CA GLY A 125 16.10 -16.19 6.29
C GLY A 125 15.79 -17.58 5.74
N CYS A 126 14.51 -17.93 5.66
CA CYS A 126 14.04 -19.17 5.02
C CYS A 126 13.46 -18.88 3.64
N CYS A 127 13.83 -19.68 2.65
CA CYS A 127 13.15 -19.78 1.38
C CYS A 127 12.55 -21.19 1.29
N GLY A 128 11.25 -21.31 1.54
CA GLY A 128 10.65 -22.63 1.77
C GLY A 128 11.32 -23.35 2.94
N GLY A 129 11.95 -24.49 2.66
CA GLY A 129 12.74 -25.27 3.63
C GLY A 129 14.22 -24.90 3.71
N ILE A 130 14.73 -24.04 2.81
CA ILE A 130 16.17 -23.82 2.66
C ILE A 130 16.58 -22.51 3.36
N PRO A 131 17.55 -22.54 4.28
CA PRO A 131 18.08 -21.33 4.90
C PRO A 131 19.03 -20.60 3.93
N TYR A 132 18.93 -19.28 3.86
CA TYR A 132 19.73 -18.46 2.94
C TYR A 132 20.13 -17.10 3.55
N ASP A 133 21.19 -16.48 3.04
CA ASP A 133 21.60 -15.13 3.43
C ASP A 133 20.91 -14.09 2.53
N PRO A 134 19.95 -13.28 3.04
CA PRO A 134 19.19 -12.32 2.26
C PRO A 134 20.03 -11.15 1.71
N ARG A 135 21.29 -11.01 2.15
CA ARG A 135 22.23 -10.02 1.59
C ARG A 135 22.78 -10.47 0.24
N LYS A 136 22.99 -11.78 0.06
CA LYS A 136 23.55 -12.38 -1.17
C LYS A 136 22.47 -12.96 -2.09
N GLN A 137 21.41 -13.49 -1.49
CA GLN A 137 20.39 -14.27 -2.19
C GLN A 137 18.98 -13.69 -1.98
N ARG A 138 18.06 -14.12 -2.83
CA ARG A 138 16.63 -13.86 -2.77
C ARG A 138 15.88 -15.18 -2.92
N CYS A 139 14.61 -15.20 -2.54
CA CYS A 139 13.78 -16.40 -2.62
C CYS A 139 12.90 -16.38 -3.87
N CYS A 140 12.91 -17.47 -4.64
CA CYS A 140 12.03 -17.72 -5.77
C CYS A 140 11.26 -19.02 -5.53
N PHE A 141 10.02 -18.91 -5.07
CA PHE A 141 9.12 -20.06 -4.91
C PHE A 141 9.72 -21.27 -4.16
N GLY A 142 10.48 -21.02 -3.09
CA GLY A 142 11.13 -22.06 -2.29
C GLY A 142 12.60 -22.30 -2.63
N GLU A 143 13.09 -21.76 -3.74
CA GLU A 143 14.48 -21.86 -4.18
C GLU A 143 15.24 -20.53 -3.95
N PRO A 144 16.30 -20.52 -3.13
CA PRO A 144 17.15 -19.34 -2.99
C PRO A 144 18.05 -19.16 -4.23
N TYR A 145 18.18 -17.93 -4.72
CA TYR A 145 19.00 -17.59 -5.89
C TYR A 145 19.84 -16.34 -5.66
N ASN A 146 20.99 -16.25 -6.34
CA ASN A 146 21.90 -15.12 -6.21
C ASN A 146 21.43 -13.92 -7.05
N ARG A 147 21.18 -12.77 -6.40
CA ARG A 147 20.71 -11.57 -7.11
C ARG A 147 21.73 -11.02 -8.10
N ALA A 148 23.02 -11.33 -7.98
CA ALA A 148 24.05 -10.83 -8.89
C ALA A 148 23.83 -11.33 -10.32
N ASN A 149 23.65 -12.64 -10.50
CA ASN A 149 23.63 -13.31 -11.80
C ASN A 149 22.33 -14.07 -12.11
N GLN A 150 21.38 -14.13 -11.18
CA GLN A 150 20.10 -14.84 -11.37
C GLN A 150 18.91 -13.92 -11.08
N LEU A 151 17.73 -14.33 -11.56
CA LEU A 151 16.43 -13.71 -11.28
C LEU A 151 15.35 -14.78 -11.11
N CYS A 152 14.26 -14.40 -10.45
CA CYS A 152 13.04 -15.19 -10.42
C CYS A 152 12.13 -14.74 -11.57
N CYS A 153 11.76 -15.65 -12.47
CA CYS A 153 10.91 -15.37 -13.61
C CYS A 153 9.88 -16.50 -13.75
N ASN A 154 8.59 -16.17 -13.71
CA ASN A 154 7.49 -17.14 -13.71
C ASN A 154 7.68 -18.32 -12.72
N ARG A 155 8.05 -18.00 -11.47
CA ARG A 155 8.31 -18.96 -10.36
C ARG A 155 9.53 -19.86 -10.55
N GLN A 156 10.35 -19.62 -11.57
CA GLN A 156 11.58 -20.35 -11.81
C GLN A 156 12.80 -19.45 -11.66
N VAL A 157 13.91 -20.02 -11.17
CA VAL A 157 15.19 -19.33 -11.09
C VAL A 157 15.86 -19.40 -12.46
N MET A 158 16.13 -18.24 -13.04
CA MET A 158 16.76 -18.10 -14.35
C MET A 158 18.11 -17.40 -14.22
N THR A 159 19.03 -17.69 -15.12
CA THR A 159 20.28 -16.94 -15.29
C THR A 159 20.01 -15.64 -16.04
N LYS A 160 20.67 -14.56 -15.61
CA LYS A 160 20.57 -13.26 -16.27
C LYS A 160 21.38 -13.27 -17.57
N PRO A 161 20.82 -12.89 -18.72
CA PRO A 161 21.59 -12.65 -19.93
C PRO A 161 22.51 -11.43 -19.79
N SER A 162 22.19 -10.49 -18.89
CA SER A 162 23.07 -9.35 -18.55
C SER A 162 23.00 -9.03 -17.06
N LEU A 163 24.16 -8.85 -16.42
CA LEU A 163 24.26 -8.63 -14.98
C LEU A 163 23.54 -7.35 -14.51
N SER A 164 23.51 -6.31 -15.35
CA SER A 164 22.95 -4.98 -15.02
C SER A 164 21.55 -4.73 -15.59
N HIS A 165 21.21 -5.31 -16.74
CA HIS A 165 19.95 -5.04 -17.44
C HIS A 165 19.25 -6.34 -17.83
N THR A 166 18.46 -6.91 -16.92
CA THR A 166 17.63 -8.08 -17.20
C THR A 166 16.19 -7.84 -16.75
N GLY A 167 15.24 -8.09 -17.64
CA GLY A 167 13.81 -8.19 -17.37
C GLY A 167 13.28 -9.61 -17.57
N CYS A 168 12.01 -9.83 -17.26
CA CYS A 168 11.30 -11.09 -17.45
C CYS A 168 10.06 -10.86 -18.32
N CYS A 169 9.85 -11.69 -19.33
CA CYS A 169 8.67 -11.65 -20.20
C CYS A 169 8.12 -13.07 -20.35
N GLY A 170 6.95 -13.35 -19.79
CA GLY A 170 6.32 -14.67 -19.93
C GLY A 170 7.15 -15.87 -19.46
N GLY A 171 8.11 -15.68 -18.55
CA GLY A 171 9.04 -16.73 -18.12
C GLY A 171 10.42 -16.68 -18.78
N ILE A 172 10.60 -15.81 -19.79
CA ILE A 172 11.86 -15.68 -20.52
C ILE A 172 12.64 -14.46 -19.99
N PRO A 173 13.88 -14.64 -19.50
CA PRO A 173 14.74 -13.52 -19.15
C PRO A 173 15.29 -12.84 -20.42
N TYR A 174 15.32 -11.51 -20.44
CA TYR A 174 15.77 -10.75 -21.62
C TYR A 174 16.49 -9.47 -21.23
N ASP A 175 17.32 -8.95 -22.12
CA ASP A 175 17.95 -7.62 -21.97
C ASP A 175 17.01 -6.54 -22.52
N PRO A 176 16.45 -5.65 -21.66
CA PRO A 176 15.55 -4.58 -22.09
C PRO A 176 16.22 -3.51 -22.96
N ARG A 177 17.52 -3.61 -23.24
CA ARG A 177 18.20 -2.73 -24.22
C ARG A 177 18.05 -3.27 -25.64
N LYS A 178 18.04 -4.60 -25.80
CA LYS A 178 17.96 -5.27 -27.11
C LYS A 178 16.53 -5.64 -27.49
N GLN A 179 15.72 -6.02 -26.52
CA GLN A 179 14.37 -6.54 -26.75
C GLN A 179 13.34 -5.82 -25.88
N ARG A 180 12.06 -6.01 -26.21
CA ARG A 180 10.90 -5.56 -25.44
C ARG A 180 9.93 -6.72 -25.26
N CYS A 181 9.02 -6.57 -24.30
CA CYS A 181 8.00 -7.57 -24.01
C CYS A 181 6.63 -7.12 -24.50
N CYS A 182 5.93 -7.98 -25.23
CA CYS A 182 4.55 -7.78 -25.65
C CYS A 182 3.69 -8.96 -25.18
N GLY A 183 2.92 -8.76 -24.10
CA GLY A 183 2.21 -9.86 -23.44
C GLY A 183 3.20 -10.83 -22.81
N THR A 184 3.45 -11.96 -23.50
CA THR A 184 4.42 -12.99 -23.09
C THR A 184 5.54 -13.20 -24.12
N LYS A 185 5.52 -12.46 -25.24
CA LYS A 185 6.49 -12.61 -26.33
C LYS A 185 7.52 -11.50 -26.32
N LEU A 186 8.77 -11.87 -26.57
CA LEU A 186 9.85 -10.92 -26.82
C LEU A 186 9.83 -10.45 -28.27
N TYR A 187 10.17 -9.19 -28.49
CA TYR A 187 10.28 -8.61 -29.82
C TYR A 187 11.37 -7.55 -29.89
N ASP A 188 11.87 -7.30 -31.10
CA ASP A 188 12.79 -6.21 -31.40
C ASP A 188 12.01 -4.91 -31.68
N PRO A 189 12.22 -3.84 -30.88
CA PRO A 189 11.53 -2.55 -31.07
C PRO A 189 11.91 -1.81 -32.37
N GLN A 190 12.96 -2.24 -33.07
CA GLN A 190 13.33 -1.68 -34.38
C GLN A 190 12.41 -2.18 -35.48
N SER A 191 12.04 -3.47 -35.46
CA SER A 191 11.27 -4.14 -36.51
C SER A 191 9.80 -4.38 -36.16
N SER A 192 9.41 -4.26 -34.89
CA SER A 192 8.05 -4.57 -34.43
C SER A 192 7.49 -3.56 -33.41
N LEU A 193 6.16 -3.51 -33.31
CA LEU A 193 5.38 -2.71 -32.37
C LEU A 193 4.47 -3.62 -31.53
N CYS A 194 4.22 -3.23 -30.29
CA CYS A 194 3.27 -3.90 -29.42
C CYS A 194 2.05 -3.01 -29.18
N CYS A 195 0.90 -3.34 -29.78
CA CYS A 195 -0.34 -2.58 -29.64
C CYS A 195 -1.38 -3.46 -28.95
N GLY A 196 -1.89 -3.01 -27.79
CA GLY A 196 -2.91 -3.77 -27.04
C GLY A 196 -2.53 -5.23 -26.73
N ARG A 197 -1.25 -5.49 -26.46
CA ARG A 197 -0.65 -6.84 -26.23
C ARG A 197 -0.53 -7.73 -27.47
N GLN A 198 -0.72 -7.19 -28.67
CA GLN A 198 -0.49 -7.88 -29.93
C GLN A 198 0.74 -7.33 -30.64
N LEU A 199 1.52 -8.22 -31.25
CA LEU A 199 2.69 -7.84 -32.03
C LEU A 199 2.29 -7.50 -33.45
N HIS A 200 2.83 -6.39 -33.96
CA HIS A 200 2.66 -5.92 -35.31
C HIS A 200 4.02 -5.59 -35.91
N ASN A 201 4.13 -5.72 -37.23
CA ASN A 201 5.31 -5.27 -37.95
C ASN A 201 5.43 -3.75 -37.84
N LYS A 202 6.67 -3.25 -37.80
CA LYS A 202 7.00 -1.82 -37.80
C LYS A 202 7.70 -1.48 -39.12
N PRO A 203 6.96 -1.08 -40.17
CA PRO A 203 7.56 -0.75 -41.46
C PRO A 203 8.50 0.46 -41.39
N SER A 204 8.28 1.38 -40.44
CA SER A 204 9.15 2.53 -40.22
C SER A 204 9.00 3.11 -38.81
N ASN A 205 9.91 4.00 -38.42
CA ASN A 205 9.86 4.72 -37.14
C ASN A 205 8.67 5.66 -36.98
N SER A 206 7.94 5.95 -38.07
CA SER A 206 6.71 6.73 -38.01
C SER A 206 5.48 5.93 -37.60
N HIS A 207 5.56 4.61 -37.47
CA HIS A 207 4.42 3.80 -37.04
C HIS A 207 4.25 3.84 -35.52
N ALA A 208 3.01 4.04 -35.09
CA ALA A 208 2.62 4.08 -33.68
C ALA A 208 1.36 3.25 -33.44
N CYS A 209 1.05 3.01 -32.16
CA CYS A 209 -0.15 2.29 -31.75
C CYS A 209 -1.33 3.24 -31.54
N CYS A 210 -2.50 2.83 -32.03
CA CYS A 210 -3.80 3.39 -31.70
C CYS A 210 -4.69 2.26 -31.16
N GLY A 211 -4.73 2.09 -29.84
CA GLY A 211 -5.38 0.94 -29.22
C GLY A 211 -4.70 -0.38 -29.61
N ARG A 212 -5.42 -1.25 -30.33
CA ARG A 212 -4.91 -2.53 -30.86
C ARG A 212 -4.39 -2.43 -32.30
N ALA A 213 -4.59 -1.30 -32.99
CA ALA A 213 -4.14 -1.10 -34.36
C ALA A 213 -2.81 -0.34 -34.41
N THR A 214 -2.08 -0.50 -35.51
CA THR A 214 -0.94 0.35 -35.88
C THR A 214 -1.39 1.41 -36.89
N TYR A 215 -0.70 2.55 -36.91
CA TYR A 215 -0.94 3.62 -37.90
C TYR A 215 0.36 4.38 -38.21
N ASP A 216 0.46 4.97 -39.41
CA ASP A 216 1.57 5.85 -39.77
C ASP A 216 1.28 7.28 -39.29
N THR A 217 2.07 7.77 -38.33
CA THR A 217 1.93 9.13 -37.76
C THR A 217 2.12 10.26 -38.77
N ARG A 218 2.66 9.97 -39.97
CA ARG A 218 2.80 10.93 -41.06
C ARG A 218 1.55 11.08 -41.93
N ARG A 219 0.62 10.10 -41.88
CA ARG A 219 -0.57 10.04 -42.75
C ARG A 219 -1.87 9.83 -42.00
N GLN A 220 -1.79 9.61 -40.69
CA GLN A 220 -2.92 9.18 -39.88
C GLN A 220 -2.77 9.75 -38.46
N LYS A 221 -3.89 9.93 -37.78
CA LYS A 221 -3.94 10.38 -36.38
C LYS A 221 -4.75 9.39 -35.56
N CYS A 222 -4.31 9.12 -34.33
CA CYS A 222 -5.11 8.37 -33.38
C CYS A 222 -6.00 9.32 -32.58
N CYS A 223 -7.32 9.14 -32.67
CA CYS A 223 -8.31 9.88 -31.89
C CYS A 223 -9.18 8.88 -31.14
N TYR A 224 -9.16 8.95 -29.79
CA TYR A 224 -9.98 8.10 -28.93
C TYR A 224 -9.87 6.60 -29.24
N GLY A 225 -8.67 6.11 -29.61
CA GLY A 225 -8.45 4.70 -29.94
C GLY A 225 -8.86 4.26 -31.35
N LYS A 226 -9.36 5.18 -32.18
CA LYS A 226 -9.60 4.94 -33.62
C LYS A 226 -8.56 5.65 -34.48
N VAL A 227 -8.11 4.96 -35.52
CA VAL A 227 -7.20 5.53 -36.54
C VAL A 227 -8.04 6.31 -37.54
N ILE A 228 -7.67 7.57 -37.77
CA ILE A 228 -8.31 8.43 -38.77
C ILE A 228 -7.30 8.73 -39.88
N SER A 229 -7.64 8.40 -41.12
CA SER A 229 -6.82 8.63 -42.32
C SER A 229 -6.90 10.09 -42.79
N THR A 230 -5.78 10.64 -43.27
CA THR A 230 -5.67 12.05 -43.70
C THR A 230 -5.88 12.28 -45.18
N SER A 231 -6.50 11.34 -45.91
CA SER A 231 -6.90 11.51 -47.30
C SER A 231 -8.31 12.11 -47.34
N ASP A 232 -8.39 13.38 -47.79
CA ASP A 232 -9.55 14.28 -47.96
C ASP A 232 -10.06 15.05 -46.72
N PRO A 233 -10.43 16.35 -46.82
CA PRO A 233 -9.82 17.50 -47.50
C PRO A 233 -9.02 18.34 -46.48
N PHE A 234 -7.94 17.80 -45.91
CA PHE A 234 -7.15 18.46 -44.87
C PHE A 234 -5.64 18.23 -45.03
N PRO A 235 -4.80 19.21 -44.62
CA PRO A 235 -3.47 19.41 -45.17
C PRO A 235 -2.46 18.32 -44.82
N SER A 236 -1.48 18.22 -45.69
CA SER A 236 -0.24 17.41 -45.70
C SER A 236 0.68 17.55 -44.47
N ILE A 237 0.21 18.14 -43.36
CA ILE A 237 0.99 18.36 -42.13
C ILE A 237 0.29 17.71 -40.91
N PRO A 238 0.73 16.52 -40.46
CA PRO A 238 0.17 15.78 -39.32
C PRO A 238 0.12 16.58 -38.01
N SER A 239 1.02 17.55 -37.84
CA SER A 239 1.13 18.42 -36.66
C SER A 239 -0.10 19.33 -36.48
N ARG A 240 -0.88 19.58 -37.53
CA ARG A 240 -2.05 20.46 -37.49
C ARG A 240 -3.37 19.71 -37.33
N ILE A 241 -3.35 18.39 -37.11
CA ILE A 241 -4.55 17.58 -36.96
C ILE A 241 -4.88 17.42 -35.47
N GLY A 242 -6.07 17.92 -35.10
CA GLY A 242 -6.65 17.82 -33.76
C GLY A 242 -7.76 16.78 -33.71
N CYS A 243 -8.04 16.27 -32.51
CA CYS A 243 -9.15 15.35 -32.24
C CYS A 243 -10.29 16.09 -31.54
N CYS A 244 -11.52 15.84 -31.96
CA CYS A 244 -12.74 16.33 -31.33
C CYS A 244 -13.78 15.21 -31.23
N GLY A 245 -14.81 15.41 -30.41
CA GLY A 245 -15.88 14.43 -30.25
C GLY A 245 -15.69 13.53 -29.03
N SER A 246 -15.85 12.23 -29.23
CA SER A 246 -15.78 11.21 -28.18
C SER A 246 -15.26 9.87 -28.72
N PHE A 247 -15.21 8.85 -27.87
CA PHE A 247 -14.87 7.49 -28.27
C PHE A 247 -15.82 6.92 -29.35
N PHE A 248 -17.12 7.22 -29.26
CA PHE A 248 -18.13 6.70 -30.18
C PHE A 248 -18.14 7.44 -31.52
N ASP A 249 -17.97 8.76 -31.48
CA ASP A 249 -17.94 9.65 -32.65
C ASP A 249 -16.65 10.50 -32.65
N PRO A 250 -15.50 9.91 -33.03
CA PRO A 250 -14.22 10.62 -33.07
C PRO A 250 -14.07 11.37 -34.39
N LYS A 251 -13.78 12.67 -34.30
CA LYS A 251 -13.59 13.55 -35.46
C LYS A 251 -12.18 14.09 -35.49
N ALA A 252 -11.56 14.04 -36.67
CA ALA A 252 -10.35 14.78 -36.94
C ALA A 252 -10.71 16.15 -37.53
N PHE A 253 -9.93 17.17 -37.19
CA PHE A 253 -10.09 18.50 -37.77
C PHE A 253 -8.74 19.20 -37.88
N ASN A 254 -8.65 20.16 -38.79
CA ASN A 254 -7.47 21.01 -38.91
C ASN A 254 -7.49 22.12 -37.85
N THR A 255 -6.56 22.04 -36.90
CA THR A 255 -6.36 23.02 -35.82
C THR A 255 -6.00 24.43 -36.30
N ALA A 256 -5.59 24.59 -37.56
CA ALA A 256 -5.40 25.90 -38.15
C ALA A 256 -6.73 26.57 -38.48
N THR A 257 -7.72 25.84 -38.99
CA THR A 257 -8.98 26.39 -39.50
C THR A 257 -10.17 26.19 -38.57
N HIS A 258 -10.12 25.21 -37.67
CA HIS A 258 -11.24 24.86 -36.78
C HIS A 258 -10.78 24.77 -35.32
N LEU A 259 -11.76 24.74 -34.42
CA LEU A 259 -11.64 24.53 -32.98
C LEU A 259 -12.51 23.34 -32.57
N CYS A 260 -12.13 22.67 -31.49
CA CYS A 260 -13.01 21.72 -30.81
C CYS A 260 -13.66 22.40 -29.61
N CYS A 261 -14.95 22.70 -29.71
CA CYS A 261 -15.73 23.35 -28.67
C CYS A 261 -16.85 22.42 -28.20
N ASN A 262 -16.84 22.04 -26.92
CA ASN A 262 -17.81 21.11 -26.34
C ASN A 262 -18.10 19.87 -27.23
N ARG A 263 -17.03 19.20 -27.68
CA ARG A 263 -17.05 18.01 -28.56
C ARG A 263 -17.54 18.25 -30.00
N ARG A 264 -17.78 19.50 -30.41
CA ARG A 264 -18.12 19.87 -31.79
C ARG A 264 -16.96 20.57 -32.48
N VAL A 265 -16.75 20.26 -33.75
CA VAL A 265 -15.78 20.94 -34.61
C VAL A 265 -16.44 22.21 -35.13
N ILE A 266 -15.82 23.37 -34.88
CA ILE A 266 -16.37 24.68 -35.22
C ILE A 266 -15.33 25.48 -36.00
N PRO A 267 -15.68 26.12 -37.13
CA PRO A 267 -14.73 26.93 -37.90
C PRO A 267 -14.25 28.14 -37.10
N LYS A 268 -12.98 28.49 -37.29
CA LYS A 268 -12.44 29.76 -36.79
C LYS A 268 -12.90 30.89 -37.70
N PRO A 269 -13.26 32.06 -37.14
CA PRO A 269 -13.59 33.23 -37.96
C PRO A 269 -12.40 33.69 -38.82
N THR A 270 -11.16 33.63 -38.30
CA THR A 270 -9.96 33.81 -39.12
C THR A 270 -9.05 32.57 -39.08
N PRO A 271 -8.82 31.91 -40.24
CA PRO A 271 -7.92 30.78 -40.37
C PRO A 271 -6.51 31.08 -39.85
N THR A 272 -5.84 30.07 -39.32
CA THR A 272 -4.47 30.09 -38.76
C THR A 272 -4.26 30.91 -37.49
N SER A 273 -5.18 31.79 -37.13
CA SER A 273 -5.12 32.54 -35.88
C SER A 273 -5.11 31.62 -34.66
N THR A 274 -4.16 31.87 -33.76
CA THR A 274 -4.03 31.22 -32.44
C THR A 274 -4.82 31.95 -31.36
N ALA A 275 -5.44 33.08 -31.69
CA ALA A 275 -6.14 33.94 -30.75
C ALA A 275 -7.50 33.39 -30.31
N TYR A 276 -8.12 32.49 -31.09
CA TYR A 276 -9.45 31.99 -30.76
C TYR A 276 -9.46 30.90 -29.67
N ALA A 277 -10.45 30.96 -28.79
CA ALA A 277 -10.83 29.92 -27.83
C ALA A 277 -12.31 29.57 -27.95
N CYS A 278 -12.71 28.53 -27.21
CA CYS A 278 -14.11 28.16 -27.03
C CYS A 278 -14.64 28.64 -25.67
N CYS A 279 -15.86 29.18 -25.67
CA CYS A 279 -16.67 29.37 -24.48
C CYS A 279 -17.93 28.52 -24.64
N GLY A 280 -17.98 27.35 -24.01
CA GLY A 280 -18.97 26.32 -24.35
C GLY A 280 -18.84 25.89 -25.82
N THR A 281 -19.85 26.17 -26.63
CA THR A 281 -19.87 25.94 -28.08
C THR A 281 -19.56 27.19 -28.91
N VAL A 282 -19.28 28.34 -28.30
CA VAL A 282 -19.09 29.60 -29.02
C VAL A 282 -17.59 29.89 -29.18
N PRO A 283 -17.07 30.04 -30.41
CA PRO A 283 -15.70 30.51 -30.63
C PRO A 283 -15.60 32.01 -30.34
N TYR A 284 -14.53 32.45 -29.67
CA TYR A 284 -14.30 33.86 -29.37
C TYR A 284 -12.81 34.21 -29.45
N ASP A 285 -12.49 35.46 -29.78
CA ASP A 285 -11.11 35.96 -29.77
C ASP A 285 -10.67 36.30 -28.33
N ARG A 286 -9.62 35.62 -27.84
CA ARG A 286 -9.04 35.83 -26.49
C ARG A 286 -8.43 37.21 -26.30
N ARG A 287 -8.15 37.93 -27.40
CA ARG A 287 -7.69 39.33 -27.35
C ARG A 287 -8.83 40.26 -26.97
N GLN A 288 -10.07 39.93 -27.35
CA GLN A 288 -11.23 40.80 -27.17
C GLN A 288 -12.16 40.38 -26.04
N ARG A 289 -12.21 39.09 -25.69
CA ARG A 289 -13.13 38.57 -24.66
C ARG A 289 -12.44 37.58 -23.73
N VAL A 290 -13.07 37.31 -22.60
CA VAL A 290 -12.72 36.24 -21.65
C VAL A 290 -13.97 35.40 -21.35
N CYS A 291 -13.81 34.09 -21.19
CA CYS A 291 -14.92 33.17 -20.90
C CYS A 291 -14.87 32.70 -19.44
N CYS A 292 -15.87 33.07 -18.64
CA CYS A 292 -16.02 32.61 -17.25
C CYS A 292 -17.34 31.88 -17.10
N GLY A 293 -17.32 30.61 -16.68
CA GLY A 293 -18.56 29.85 -16.47
C GLY A 293 -19.45 29.66 -17.70
N SER A 294 -18.86 29.60 -18.90
CA SER A 294 -19.58 29.60 -20.19
C SER A 294 -20.22 30.93 -20.61
N VAL A 295 -19.95 32.02 -19.87
CA VAL A 295 -20.38 33.38 -20.21
C VAL A 295 -19.18 34.17 -20.76
N LEU A 296 -19.41 34.92 -21.84
CA LEU A 296 -18.39 35.78 -22.46
C LEU A 296 -18.46 37.20 -21.88
N TYR A 297 -17.31 37.70 -21.45
CA TYR A 297 -17.12 39.08 -20.99
C TYR A 297 -16.18 39.82 -21.93
N SER A 298 -16.55 41.04 -22.32
CA SER A 298 -15.73 41.90 -23.17
C SER A 298 -14.56 42.48 -22.40
N LYS A 299 -13.38 42.46 -23.03
CA LYS A 299 -12.20 43.17 -22.53
C LYS A 299 -12.28 44.64 -22.95
N PRO A 300 -11.88 45.57 -22.09
CA PRO A 300 -11.86 47.00 -22.44
C PRO A 300 -10.83 47.30 -23.54
N CYS A 301 -9.67 46.63 -23.51
CA CYS A 301 -8.60 46.78 -24.51
C CYS A 301 -7.98 45.42 -24.84
N SER A 302 -7.37 45.28 -26.03
CA SER A 302 -6.81 44.01 -26.53
C SER A 302 -5.58 43.51 -25.78
N ASN A 303 -4.82 44.43 -25.19
CA ASN A 303 -3.62 44.18 -24.40
C ASN A 303 -3.91 43.89 -22.91
N VAL A 304 -5.16 44.08 -22.46
CA VAL A 304 -5.52 43.84 -21.06
C VAL A 304 -5.70 42.33 -20.83
N ALA A 305 -4.91 41.82 -19.89
CA ALA A 305 -5.09 40.47 -19.38
C ALA A 305 -6.32 40.43 -18.45
N MET A 306 -7.29 39.57 -18.78
CA MET A 306 -8.39 39.20 -17.90
C MET A 306 -8.37 37.69 -17.73
N SER A 307 -8.71 37.22 -16.53
CA SER A 307 -8.82 35.80 -16.19
C SER A 307 -10.09 35.57 -15.38
N CYS A 308 -10.43 34.31 -15.12
CA CYS A 308 -11.67 33.97 -14.41
C CYS A 308 -11.36 33.42 -13.02
N CYS A 309 -12.07 33.94 -12.03
CA CYS A 309 -12.13 33.38 -10.70
C CYS A 309 -13.50 32.72 -10.51
N GLY A 310 -13.59 31.43 -10.82
CA GLY A 310 -14.89 30.76 -10.91
C GLY A 310 -15.71 31.30 -12.09
N LEU A 311 -16.83 31.96 -11.80
CA LEU A 311 -17.74 32.53 -12.80
C LEU A 311 -17.45 34.00 -13.09
N THR A 312 -16.64 34.68 -12.27
CA THR A 312 -16.41 36.13 -12.36
C THR A 312 -15.07 36.45 -13.01
N PRO A 313 -15.02 37.39 -13.99
CA PRO A 313 -13.76 37.87 -14.53
C PRO A 313 -13.01 38.75 -13.52
N TYR A 314 -11.69 38.75 -13.59
CA TYR A 314 -10.80 39.57 -12.77
C TYR A 314 -9.53 39.96 -13.55
N TYR A 315 -8.81 40.98 -13.08
CA TYR A 315 -7.61 41.52 -13.70
C TYR A 315 -6.34 41.01 -12.98
N PRO A 316 -5.57 40.08 -13.56
CA PRO A 316 -4.40 39.51 -12.89
C PRO A 316 -3.28 40.52 -12.56
N SER A 317 -3.33 41.73 -13.11
CA SER A 317 -2.38 42.82 -12.82
C SER A 317 -2.47 43.30 -11.37
N ASN A 318 -3.68 43.41 -10.81
CA ASN A 318 -3.93 43.94 -9.47
C ASN A 318 -4.83 43.04 -8.61
N GLN A 319 -5.24 41.88 -9.11
CA GLN A 319 -6.10 40.93 -8.41
C GLN A 319 -5.56 39.50 -8.50
N LEU A 320 -5.92 38.68 -7.52
CA LEU A 320 -5.64 37.26 -7.42
C LEU A 320 -6.95 36.50 -7.22
N CYS A 321 -7.02 35.27 -7.72
CA CYS A 321 -8.11 34.36 -7.41
C CYS A 321 -7.66 33.36 -6.34
N CYS A 322 -8.18 33.50 -5.12
CA CYS A 322 -7.87 32.64 -3.98
C CYS A 322 -9.15 31.94 -3.50
N ALA A 323 -9.17 30.60 -3.53
CA ALA A 323 -10.34 29.80 -3.15
C ALA A 323 -11.67 30.26 -3.80
N ARG A 324 -11.64 30.57 -5.10
CA ARG A 324 -12.78 31.12 -5.90
C ARG A 324 -13.27 32.51 -5.47
N GLN A 325 -12.49 33.25 -4.69
CA GLN A 325 -12.74 34.66 -4.39
C GLN A 325 -11.64 35.54 -4.97
N ILE A 326 -12.05 36.71 -5.47
CA ILE A 326 -11.13 37.73 -5.98
C ILE A 326 -10.59 38.52 -4.78
N THR A 327 -9.27 38.55 -4.64
CA THR A 327 -8.56 39.32 -3.62
C THR A 327 -7.52 40.22 -4.27
N TYR A 328 -6.97 41.17 -3.52
CA TYR A 328 -5.98 42.12 -4.01
C TYR A 328 -4.65 41.45 -4.33
N ARG A 329 -3.97 41.89 -5.39
CA ARG A 329 -2.59 41.51 -5.71
C ARG A 329 -1.67 42.67 -5.30
N PRO A 330 -0.88 42.52 -4.23
CA PRO A 330 0.02 43.59 -3.82
C PRO A 330 1.09 43.88 -4.91
N PRO A 331 1.28 45.14 -5.31
CA PRO A 331 2.17 45.53 -6.41
C PRO A 331 3.64 45.28 -6.08
N ASP A 332 4.01 45.40 -4.80
CA ASP A 332 5.41 45.27 -4.34
C ASP A 332 5.88 43.82 -4.17
N ILE A 333 4.99 42.85 -4.38
CA ILE A 333 5.30 41.43 -4.23
C ILE A 333 5.45 40.79 -5.62
N ARG A 334 6.65 40.29 -5.92
CA ARG A 334 6.94 39.67 -7.23
C ARG A 334 6.08 38.43 -7.52
N SER A 335 5.73 37.66 -6.50
CA SER A 335 4.99 36.40 -6.65
C SER A 335 4.12 36.09 -5.43
N PRO A 336 3.05 36.89 -5.17
CA PRO A 336 2.14 36.65 -4.06
C PRO A 336 1.42 35.30 -4.23
N ARG A 337 1.18 34.61 -3.13
CA ARG A 337 0.52 33.29 -3.10
C ARG A 337 -0.79 33.36 -2.32
N CYS A 338 -1.67 32.41 -2.56
CA CYS A 338 -2.93 32.29 -1.81
C CYS A 338 -2.77 31.42 -0.57
N CYS A 339 -3.35 31.87 0.54
CA CYS A 339 -3.64 31.07 1.73
C CYS A 339 -5.14 31.19 2.02
N GLY A 340 -5.90 30.17 1.65
CA GLY A 340 -7.36 30.22 1.68
C GLY A 340 -7.87 31.26 0.68
N GLN A 341 -8.60 32.25 1.19
CA GLN A 341 -9.16 33.37 0.40
C GLN A 341 -8.24 34.61 0.37
N MET A 342 -7.13 34.61 1.11
CA MET A 342 -6.22 35.75 1.21
C MET A 342 -4.93 35.55 0.41
N SER A 343 -4.35 36.66 -0.05
CA SER A 343 -3.00 36.69 -0.62
C SER A 343 -1.93 36.92 0.46
N TYR A 344 -0.73 36.37 0.29
CA TYR A 344 0.41 36.62 1.18
C TYR A 344 1.74 36.68 0.41
N ASP A 345 2.76 37.29 1.04
CA ASP A 345 4.14 37.36 0.53
C ASP A 345 4.92 36.09 0.91
N PRO A 346 5.23 35.17 -0.02
CA PRO A 346 5.97 33.96 0.32
C PRO A 346 7.42 34.21 0.76
N SER A 347 7.96 35.43 0.59
CA SER A 347 9.31 35.77 1.07
C SER A 347 9.33 36.10 2.57
N LYS A 348 8.21 36.58 3.12
CA LYS A 348 8.09 37.03 4.53
C LYS A 348 7.11 36.20 5.35
N GLN A 349 6.18 35.53 4.68
CA GLN A 349 5.03 34.88 5.30
C GLN A 349 4.86 33.44 4.80
N GLY A 350 4.26 32.60 5.64
CA GLY A 350 3.85 31.23 5.32
C GLY A 350 2.34 31.05 5.44
N CYS A 351 1.84 29.95 4.89
CA CYS A 351 0.44 29.53 5.01
C CYS A 351 0.35 28.25 5.85
N CYS A 352 -0.53 28.25 6.84
CA CYS A 352 -0.77 27.14 7.76
C CYS A 352 -2.24 26.73 7.73
N GLY A 353 -2.53 25.43 7.78
CA GLY A 353 -3.92 24.93 7.83
C GLY A 353 -4.81 25.42 6.69
N PHE A 354 -4.23 25.65 5.51
CA PHE A 354 -4.91 26.09 4.28
C PHE A 354 -5.54 27.49 4.29
N SER A 355 -5.52 28.24 5.40
CA SER A 355 -6.22 29.53 5.51
C SER A 355 -5.54 30.56 6.42
N ARG A 356 -4.51 30.17 7.18
CA ARG A 356 -3.87 31.05 8.16
C ARG A 356 -2.52 31.52 7.65
N VAL A 357 -2.42 32.81 7.34
CA VAL A 357 -1.16 33.47 7.00
C VAL A 357 -0.40 33.79 8.29
N PHE A 358 0.91 33.55 8.32
CA PHE A 358 1.77 33.91 9.45
C PHE A 358 3.10 34.46 8.96
N THR A 359 3.75 35.30 9.76
CA THR A 359 5.04 35.90 9.41
C THR A 359 6.20 35.06 9.94
N PHE A 360 7.18 34.73 9.10
CA PHE A 360 8.35 33.94 9.51
C PHE A 360 9.19 34.62 10.59
N ALA A 361 9.11 35.95 10.74
CA ALA A 361 9.82 36.67 11.79
C ALA A 361 9.38 36.26 13.19
N THR A 362 8.07 36.05 13.40
CA THR A 362 7.46 35.91 14.73
C THR A 362 6.82 34.55 14.98
N HIS A 363 6.36 33.86 13.94
CA HIS A 363 5.53 32.65 14.06
C HIS A 363 6.02 31.50 13.16
N GLN A 364 5.52 30.29 13.45
CA GLN A 364 5.73 29.06 12.68
C GLN A 364 4.43 28.22 12.62
N CYS A 365 4.32 27.35 11.61
CA CYS A 365 3.22 26.40 11.48
C CYS A 365 3.58 25.06 12.14
N CYS A 366 2.72 24.59 13.05
CA CYS A 366 2.93 23.36 13.79
C CYS A 366 2.36 22.13 13.05
N PRO A 367 2.76 20.89 13.42
CA PRO A 367 2.27 19.66 12.78
C PRO A 367 0.75 19.48 12.86
N ASP A 368 0.10 20.05 13.88
CA ASP A 368 -1.36 20.09 14.07
C ASP A 368 -2.06 21.16 13.20
N ARG A 369 -1.31 21.83 12.31
CA ARG A 369 -1.76 22.89 11.41
C ARG A 369 -2.19 24.18 12.12
N THR A 370 -1.73 24.40 13.35
CA THR A 370 -1.90 25.68 14.06
C THR A 370 -0.70 26.61 13.85
N VAL A 371 -0.93 27.92 13.91
CA VAL A 371 0.13 28.94 13.89
C VAL A 371 0.47 29.29 15.32
N GLN A 372 1.74 29.20 15.68
CA GLN A 372 2.24 29.52 17.02
C GLN A 372 3.48 30.41 16.93
N PRO A 373 3.82 31.18 17.98
CA PRO A 373 5.11 31.86 18.06
C PRO A 373 6.26 30.86 17.88
N LYS A 374 7.40 31.33 17.33
CA LYS A 374 8.59 30.47 17.17
C LYS A 374 8.98 29.83 18.49
N GLY A 375 9.27 28.53 18.45
CA GLY A 375 9.60 27.74 19.64
C GLY A 375 8.40 27.19 20.43
N CYS A 376 7.16 27.57 20.08
CA CYS A 376 5.95 27.14 20.79
C CYS A 376 5.22 25.94 20.14
N CYS A 377 5.82 25.23 19.17
CA CYS A 377 5.19 24.02 18.60
C CYS A 377 5.39 22.84 19.55
N TYR A 378 4.34 22.53 20.30
CA TYR A 378 4.37 21.44 21.27
C TYR A 378 3.75 20.15 20.71
N ASN A 379 4.42 19.01 20.94
CA ASN A 379 3.91 17.72 20.51
C ASN A 379 2.95 17.18 21.58
N ARG A 380 1.64 17.16 21.31
CA ARG A 380 0.59 16.74 22.27
C ARG A 380 0.72 15.28 22.78
N ASN A 381 1.66 14.50 22.24
CA ASN A 381 1.89 13.10 22.61
C ASN A 381 2.84 12.89 23.82
N VAL A 382 3.31 13.96 24.47
CA VAL A 382 4.12 13.85 25.69
C VAL A 382 3.29 14.34 26.87
N GLN A 383 2.77 13.41 27.67
CA GLN A 383 2.11 13.73 28.94
C GLN A 383 3.10 14.48 29.85
N GLY A 384 2.78 15.73 30.20
CA GLY A 384 3.36 16.40 31.37
C GLY A 384 4.35 17.56 31.17
N ALA A 385 4.74 17.98 29.95
CA ALA A 385 5.59 19.18 29.86
C ALA A 385 4.78 20.48 29.75
N ARG A 386 5.13 21.45 30.59
CA ARG A 386 4.56 22.80 30.60
C ARG A 386 5.11 23.60 29.41
N PRO A 387 4.29 24.42 28.74
CA PRO A 387 4.78 25.29 27.68
C PRO A 387 5.73 26.36 28.24
N PRO A 388 6.70 26.86 27.45
CA PRO A 388 7.55 27.99 27.82
C PRO A 388 6.72 29.24 28.18
N PRO A 389 7.21 30.14 29.05
CA PRO A 389 6.54 31.39 29.37
C PRO A 389 6.26 32.19 28.10
N GLY A 390 5.00 32.56 27.86
CA GLY A 390 4.57 33.33 26.67
C GLY A 390 3.92 32.50 25.54
N CYS A 391 3.94 31.17 25.60
CA CYS A 391 3.25 30.32 24.63
C CYS A 391 1.78 30.07 25.05
N ARG A 392 0.80 30.47 24.23
CA ARG A 392 -0.63 30.18 24.48
C ARG A 392 -0.95 28.70 24.22
N LEU A 393 -1.53 28.02 25.21
CA LEU A 393 -2.19 26.73 25.01
C LEU A 393 -3.49 26.95 24.23
N VAL A 394 -3.51 26.56 22.96
CA VAL A 394 -4.78 26.45 22.23
C VAL A 394 -5.41 25.13 22.63
N VAL A 395 -6.22 25.17 23.69
CA VAL A 395 -7.17 24.10 24.02
C VAL A 395 -8.24 24.14 22.93
N GLN A 396 -8.32 23.10 22.11
CA GLN A 396 -9.47 22.94 21.21
C GLN A 396 -10.67 22.59 22.07
N PRO A 397 -11.85 23.23 21.89
CA PRO A 397 -13.07 22.73 22.52
C PRO A 397 -13.37 21.32 21.95
N PRO A 398 -13.90 20.40 22.78
CA PRO A 398 -14.30 19.08 22.32
C PRO A 398 -15.39 19.18 21.26
N ALA A 399 -15.38 18.19 20.36
CA ALA A 399 -16.23 18.06 19.17
C ALA A 399 -17.73 18.04 19.49
#